data_AF-A0A4Q0T8Z4-F1
#
_entry.id   AF-A0A4Q0T8Z4-F1
#
_cell.length_a   1.000
_cell.length_b   1.000
_cell.length_c   1.000
_cell.angle_alpha   90.00
_cell.angle_beta   90.00
_cell.angle_gamma   90.00
#
_symmetry.space_group_name_H-M   'P 1'
#
loop_
_entity.id
_entity.type
_entity.pdbx_description
1 polymer ?
#
loop_
_entity_poly.entity_id
_entity_poly.type
_entity_poly.pdbx_seq_one_letter_code
_entity_poly.pdbx_strand_id
1 'polypeptide(L)'
;MTDSDPTFTGQQAATAQTALRKALGLEPEQFPVSAFIGMVSDEIEQLRAQGKTDDEIAVLIEQAVGVKLPTETITRFFASPEKRGHQGQ
;
A
#
# COMPACT_ATOMS: atom_id res chain seq x y z
N MET A 1 -30.83 13.24 14.67
CA MET A 1 -29.44 13.28 15.14
C MET A 1 -28.70 12.29 14.26
N THR A 2 -27.97 12.79 13.26
CA THR A 2 -27.06 11.93 12.48
C THR A 2 -25.81 11.78 13.35
N ASP A 3 -25.70 10.63 14.02
CA ASP A 3 -24.44 10.24 14.64
C ASP A 3 -23.46 10.00 13.49
N SER A 4 -22.47 10.86 13.32
CA SER A 4 -21.44 10.65 12.31
C SER A 4 -20.48 9.59 12.84
N ASP A 5 -20.45 8.43 12.22
CA ASP A 5 -19.51 7.36 12.56
C ASP A 5 -18.06 7.90 12.60
N PRO A 6 -17.26 7.55 13.61
CA PRO A 6 -15.87 7.99 13.70
C PRO A 6 -15.05 7.40 12.54
N THR A 7 -14.26 8.25 11.88
CA THR A 7 -13.32 7.83 10.83
C THR A 7 -11.94 7.57 11.40
N PHE A 8 -11.22 6.61 10.81
CA PHE A 8 -9.86 6.24 11.20
C PHE A 8 -8.92 6.30 10.01
N THR A 9 -7.69 6.73 10.24
CA THR A 9 -6.64 6.72 9.22
C THR A 9 -6.05 5.32 9.04
N GLY A 10 -5.42 5.06 7.89
CA GLY A 10 -4.69 3.80 7.67
C GLY A 10 -3.60 3.54 8.71
N GLN A 11 -2.92 4.61 9.18
CA GLN A 11 -1.94 4.50 10.26
C GLN A 11 -2.58 4.09 11.60
N GLN A 12 -3.77 4.61 11.93
CA GLN A 12 -4.50 4.20 13.13
C GLN A 12 -4.93 2.73 13.04
N ALA A 13 -5.40 2.29 11.88
CA ALA A 13 -5.74 0.89 11.63
C ALA A 13 -4.51 -0.03 11.81
N ALA A 14 -3.37 0.31 11.22
CA ALA A 14 -2.13 -0.45 11.36
C ALA A 14 -1.62 -0.50 12.82
N THR A 15 -1.75 0.62 13.54
CA THR A 15 -1.39 0.71 14.97
C THR A 15 -2.28 -0.21 15.81
N ALA A 16 -3.60 -0.16 15.59
CA ALA A 16 -4.55 -1.01 16.31
C ALA A 16 -4.30 -2.49 16.02
N GLN A 17 -4.13 -2.87 14.75
CA GLN A 17 -3.82 -4.24 14.35
C GLN A 17 -2.54 -4.75 15.03
N THR A 18 -1.47 -3.95 15.02
CA THR A 18 -0.20 -4.31 15.66
C THR A 18 -0.38 -4.56 17.16
N ALA A 19 -1.13 -3.70 17.85
CA ALA A 19 -1.42 -3.86 19.27
C ALA A 19 -2.21 -5.15 19.56
N LEU A 20 -3.23 -5.46 18.75
CA LEU A 20 -4.04 -6.67 18.90
C LEU A 20 -3.23 -7.94 18.66
N ARG A 21 -2.40 -7.98 17.60
CA ARG A 21 -1.53 -9.14 17.31
C ARG A 21 -0.54 -9.39 18.44
N LYS A 22 0.07 -8.32 18.97
CA LYS A 22 0.95 -8.39 20.14
C LYS A 22 0.23 -8.95 21.37
N ALA A 23 -1.00 -8.49 21.64
CA ALA A 23 -1.81 -8.99 22.76
C ALA A 23 -2.15 -10.48 22.62
N LEU A 24 -2.28 -10.96 21.39
CA LEU A 24 -2.51 -12.38 21.06
C LEU A 24 -1.21 -13.21 21.01
N GLY A 25 -0.04 -12.60 21.21
CA GLY A 25 1.27 -13.28 21.06
C GLY A 25 1.60 -13.67 19.62
N LEU A 26 0.98 -13.02 18.63
CA LEU A 26 1.23 -13.25 17.21
C LEU A 26 2.35 -12.33 16.71
N GLU A 27 3.14 -12.83 15.75
CA GLU A 27 4.10 -12.01 15.02
C GLU A 27 3.41 -10.88 14.23
N PRO A 28 4.12 -9.80 13.87
CA PRO A 28 3.58 -8.76 12.99
C PRO A 28 2.96 -9.33 11.72
N GLU A 29 1.91 -8.69 11.22
CA GLU A 29 1.33 -9.12 9.95
C GLU A 29 2.31 -8.88 8.82
N GLN A 30 2.51 -9.91 7.99
CA GLN A 30 3.33 -9.83 6.80
C GLN A 30 2.43 -10.00 5.58
N PHE A 31 2.63 -9.14 4.59
CA PHE A 31 1.88 -9.19 3.35
C PHE A 31 2.80 -9.55 2.19
N PRO A 32 2.31 -10.27 1.18
CA PRO A 32 3.03 -10.38 -0.07
C PRO A 32 3.17 -8.99 -0.70
N VAL A 33 4.28 -8.77 -1.40
CA VAL A 33 4.59 -7.46 -2.01
C VAL A 33 3.49 -7.00 -2.97
N SER A 34 2.81 -7.91 -3.66
CA SER A 34 1.65 -7.58 -4.51
C SER A 34 0.50 -6.91 -3.75
N ALA A 35 0.19 -7.39 -2.54
CA ALA A 35 -0.85 -6.78 -1.70
C ALA A 35 -0.41 -5.42 -1.18
N PHE A 36 0.87 -5.29 -0.80
CA PHE A 36 1.45 -4.01 -0.42
C PHE A 36 1.36 -2.97 -1.55
N ILE A 37 1.81 -3.32 -2.75
CA ILE A 37 1.71 -2.44 -3.93
C ILE A 37 0.25 -2.11 -4.25
N GLY A 38 -0.67 -3.07 -4.10
CA GLY A 38 -2.10 -2.83 -4.24
C GLY A 38 -2.64 -1.76 -3.28
N MET A 39 -2.21 -1.79 -2.02
CA MET A 39 -2.62 -0.83 -0.99
C MET A 39 -2.17 0.61 -1.28
N VAL A 40 -1.03 0.78 -1.95
CA VAL A 40 -0.48 2.11 -2.29
C VAL A 40 -0.61 2.47 -3.77
N SER A 41 -1.44 1.71 -4.51
CA SER A 41 -1.49 1.80 -5.97
C SER A 41 -2.05 3.13 -6.46
N ASP A 42 -3.04 3.69 -5.77
CA ASP A 42 -3.61 5.01 -6.09
C ASP A 42 -2.59 6.14 -5.87
N GLU A 43 -1.74 6.06 -4.84
CA GLU A 43 -0.67 7.04 -4.63
C GLU A 43 0.43 6.91 -5.69
N ILE A 44 0.80 5.68 -6.07
CA ILE A 44 1.76 5.44 -7.16
C ILE A 44 1.24 6.05 -8.48
N GLU A 45 -0.04 5.85 -8.80
CA GLU A 45 -0.66 6.40 -9.99
C GLU A 45 -0.67 7.94 -9.99
N GLN A 46 -1.04 8.55 -8.87
CA GLN A 46 -1.04 10.00 -8.71
C GLN A 46 0.36 10.61 -8.82
N LEU A 47 1.39 9.94 -8.29
CA LEU A 47 2.77 10.41 -8.41
C LEU A 47 3.29 10.31 -9.85
N ARG A 48 2.94 9.24 -10.57
CA ARG A 48 3.22 9.12 -12.01
C ARG A 48 2.54 10.22 -12.83
N ALA A 49 1.28 10.53 -12.52
CA ALA A 49 0.54 11.61 -13.16
C ALA A 49 1.19 12.99 -12.93
N GLN A 50 1.92 13.15 -11.82
CA GLN A 50 2.73 14.34 -11.51
C GLN A 50 4.13 14.32 -12.17
N GLY A 51 4.45 13.30 -12.96
CA GLY A 51 5.70 13.16 -13.69
C GLY A 51 6.82 12.42 -12.94
N LYS A 52 6.55 11.83 -11.77
CA LYS A 52 7.55 11.01 -11.06
C LYS A 52 7.76 9.68 -11.77
N THR A 53 9.01 9.27 -11.83
CA THR A 53 9.41 7.96 -12.35
C THR A 53 9.23 6.85 -11.31
N ASP A 54 9.11 5.61 -11.77
CA ASP A 54 9.02 4.44 -10.87
C ASP A 54 10.23 4.33 -9.93
N ASP A 55 11.41 4.77 -10.37
CA ASP A 55 12.62 4.76 -9.57
C ASP A 55 12.53 5.75 -8.40
N GLU A 56 12.07 6.97 -8.67
CA GLU A 56 11.82 7.97 -7.62
C GLU A 56 10.74 7.51 -6.64
N ILE A 57 9.70 6.83 -7.13
CA ILE A 57 8.63 6.28 -6.29
C ILE A 57 9.16 5.12 -5.43
N ALA A 58 9.99 4.23 -6.00
CA ALA A 58 10.66 3.18 -5.25
C ALA A 58 11.51 3.75 -4.12
N VAL A 59 12.36 4.74 -4.41
CA VAL A 59 13.18 5.42 -3.40
C VAL A 59 12.33 6.02 -2.29
N LEU A 60 11.19 6.66 -2.60
CA LEU A 60 10.29 7.21 -1.59
C LEU A 60 9.71 6.12 -0.67
N ILE A 61 9.30 4.99 -1.25
CA ILE A 61 8.78 3.86 -0.48
C ILE A 61 9.89 3.28 0.40
N GLU A 62 11.08 3.05 -0.16
CA GLU A 62 12.24 2.53 0.57
C GLU A 62 12.61 3.42 1.76
N GLN A 63 12.61 4.74 1.57
CA GLN A 63 12.87 5.70 2.65
C GLN A 63 11.79 5.66 3.74
N ALA A 64 10.53 5.42 3.37
CA ALA A 64 9.42 5.37 4.31
C ALA A 64 9.38 4.08 5.14
N VAL A 65 9.66 2.93 4.53
CA VAL A 65 9.54 1.62 5.20
C VAL A 65 10.87 0.99 5.62
N GLY A 66 12.00 1.54 5.16
CA GLY A 66 13.34 1.03 5.46
C GLY A 66 13.68 -0.32 4.79
N VAL A 67 12.82 -0.80 3.89
CA VAL A 67 12.98 -2.06 3.16
C VAL A 67 13.18 -1.74 1.69
N LYS A 68 14.23 -2.33 1.11
CA LYS A 68 14.54 -2.18 -0.32
C LYS A 68 13.41 -2.73 -1.18
N LEU A 69 12.90 -1.92 -2.10
CA LEU A 69 11.84 -2.25 -3.04
C LEU A 69 12.37 -1.97 -4.45
N PRO A 70 12.85 -2.99 -5.19
CA PRO A 70 13.41 -2.75 -6.50
C PRO A 70 12.33 -2.24 -7.45
N THR A 71 12.67 -1.25 -8.28
CA THR A 71 11.78 -0.57 -9.25
C THR A 71 10.99 -1.55 -10.11
N GLU A 72 11.61 -2.65 -10.55
CA GLU A 72 10.97 -3.73 -11.32
C GLU A 72 9.76 -4.35 -10.59
N THR A 73 9.74 -4.30 -9.27
CA THR A 73 8.63 -4.78 -8.42
C THR A 73 7.41 -3.90 -8.56
N ILE A 74 7.60 -2.58 -8.61
CA ILE A 74 6.52 -1.63 -8.88
C ILE A 74 5.98 -1.92 -10.26
N THR A 75 6.83 -1.96 -11.30
CA THR A 75 6.38 -2.23 -12.67
C THR A 75 5.68 -3.59 -12.82
N ARG A 76 6.15 -4.63 -12.13
CA ARG A 76 5.61 -6.00 -12.20
C ARG A 76 4.27 -6.17 -11.51
N PHE A 77 4.11 -5.58 -10.31
CA PHE A 77 2.93 -5.79 -9.48
C PHE A 77 1.92 -4.64 -9.57
N PHE A 78 2.31 -3.50 -10.14
CA PHE A 78 1.37 -2.44 -10.47
C PHE A 78 0.47 -2.89 -11.62
N ALA A 79 -0.78 -3.21 -11.29
CA ALA A 79 -1.84 -3.37 -12.27
C ALA A 79 -2.49 -2.02 -12.50
N SER A 80 -2.16 -1.35 -13.62
CA SER A 80 -2.91 -0.17 -14.06
C SER A 80 -4.41 -0.48 -14.04
N PRO A 81 -5.28 0.47 -13.66
CA PRO A 81 -6.74 0.28 -13.65
C PRO A 81 -7.29 -0.28 -14.97
N GLU A 82 -6.66 0.05 -16.10
CA GLU A 82 -6.97 -0.49 -17.42
C GLU A 82 -6.78 -2.02 -17.54
N LYS A 83 -5.86 -2.61 -16.76
CA LYS A 83 -5.68 -4.07 -16.65
C LYS A 83 -6.59 -4.71 -15.61
N ARG A 84 -7.10 -3.95 -14.63
CA ARG A 84 -8.05 -4.42 -13.62
C ARG A 84 -9.44 -4.71 -14.22
N GLY A 85 -9.77 -4.11 -15.37
CA GLY A 85 -11.05 -4.30 -16.09
C GLY A 85 -11.11 -5.46 -17.09
N HIS A 86 -10.05 -6.25 -17.29
CA HIS A 86 -10.00 -7.33 -18.30
C HIS A 86 -9.85 -8.76 -17.75
N GLN A 87 -9.89 -8.96 -16.43
CA GLN A 87 -9.90 -10.30 -15.81
C GLN A 87 -11.28 -10.65 -15.21
N GLY A 88 -12.32 -10.30 -15.94
CA GLY A 88 -13.71 -10.66 -15.63
C GLY A 88 -14.49 -10.94 -16.90
N GLN A 89 -14.09 -11.97 -17.65
CA GLN A 89 -14.94 -12.72 -18.57
C GLN A 89 -14.66 -14.22 -18.40
#